data_AF-A0A9E0UEK9-F1
#
_entry.id   AF-A0A9E0UEK9-F1
#
_cell.length_a   1.000
_cell.length_b   1.000
_cell.length_c   1.000
_cell.angle_alpha   90.00
_cell.angle_beta   90.00
_cell.angle_gamma   90.00
#
_symmetry.space_group_name_H-M   'P 1'
#
loop_
_entity.id
_entity.type
_entity.pdbx_description
1 polymer ?
#
loop_
_entity_poly.entity_id
_entity_poly.type
_entity_poly.pdbx_seq_one_letter_code
_entity_poly.pdbx_strand_id
1 'polypeptide(L)'
;MGQILDWCGRACWLLGVLAAATLAGVSLADEAPRRGALLYEVRAPGGQNPSYLFGTIHSEDPRILDLPGPVLTAFADSPAFALEVVPDTEAIIKSMVTMTYTDGRTLREVLPADMYPEVAAALQGLGMPPAAFRDFKPWAVLTLISVPPAGSG
;
A
#
# COMPACT_ATOMS: atom_id res chain seq x y z
N MET A 1 -77.96 16.65 -10.74
CA MET A 1 -77.26 16.41 -9.45
C MET A 1 -76.39 15.15 -9.59
N GLY A 2 -75.36 15.04 -10.45
CA GLY A 2 -74.60 16.03 -11.21
C GLY A 2 -73.59 16.74 -10.33
N GLN A 3 -72.32 16.29 -10.34
CA GLN A 3 -71.10 16.96 -9.84
C GLN A 3 -70.46 16.57 -8.48
N ILE A 4 -70.85 15.47 -7.81
CA ILE A 4 -70.17 15.05 -6.55
C ILE A 4 -69.53 13.65 -6.60
N LEU A 5 -69.78 12.84 -7.65
CA LEU A 5 -69.21 11.48 -7.76
C LEU A 5 -68.00 11.34 -8.71
N ASP A 6 -67.37 12.44 -9.13
CA ASP A 6 -66.15 12.41 -9.98
C ASP A 6 -64.83 12.61 -9.21
N TRP A 7 -64.89 12.68 -7.87
CA TRP A 7 -63.70 12.89 -7.03
C TRP A 7 -63.03 11.60 -6.53
N CYS A 8 -63.70 10.45 -6.63
CA CYS A 8 -63.18 9.18 -6.08
C CYS A 8 -62.26 8.41 -7.06
N GLY A 9 -62.35 8.67 -8.37
CA GLY A 9 -61.58 7.94 -9.40
C GLY A 9 -60.18 8.49 -9.70
N ARG A 10 -59.91 9.76 -9.35
CA ARG A 10 -58.62 10.41 -9.64
C ARG A 10 -57.61 10.34 -8.48
N ALA A 11 -58.09 10.09 -7.26
CA ALA A 11 -57.24 9.95 -6.08
C ALA A 11 -56.58 8.56 -5.94
N CYS A 12 -57.05 7.55 -6.67
CA CYS A 12 -56.48 6.20 -6.64
C CYS A 12 -55.32 5.97 -7.62
N TRP A 13 -55.06 6.88 -8.56
CA TRP A 13 -53.94 6.78 -9.51
C TRP A 13 -52.63 7.43 -9.02
N LEU A 14 -52.65 8.18 -7.92
CA LEU A 14 -51.44 8.82 -7.36
C LEU A 14 -50.85 8.07 -6.16
N LEU A 15 -51.52 7.04 -5.64
CA LEU A 15 -51.01 6.18 -4.56
C LEU A 15 -50.49 4.81 -5.06
N GLY A 16 -50.78 4.43 -6.31
CA GLY A 16 -50.29 3.17 -6.91
C GLY A 16 -48.92 3.26 -7.60
N VAL A 17 -48.44 4.47 -7.94
CA VAL A 17 -47.14 4.67 -8.61
C VAL A 17 -45.99 4.86 -7.60
N LEU A 18 -46.29 5.17 -6.34
CA LEU A 18 -45.27 5.34 -5.29
C LEU A 18 -44.79 4.03 -4.63
N ALA A 19 -45.45 2.90 -4.85
CA ALA A 19 -45.08 1.62 -4.24
C ALA A 19 -44.13 0.75 -5.08
N ALA A 20 -43.77 1.17 -6.30
CA ALA A 20 -42.87 0.42 -7.20
C ALA A 20 -41.44 0.99 -7.28
N ALA A 21 -41.11 2.03 -6.49
CA ALA A 21 -39.82 2.72 -6.56
C ALA A 21 -38.85 2.37 -5.42
N THR A 22 -39.15 1.36 -4.59
CA THR A 22 -38.32 1.00 -3.42
C THR A 22 -37.41 -0.22 -3.62
N LEU A 23 -37.13 -0.62 -4.87
CA LEU A 23 -36.23 -1.76 -5.18
C LEU A 23 -34.96 -1.41 -5.98
N ALA A 24 -34.60 -0.13 -6.09
CA ALA A 24 -33.40 0.30 -6.83
C ALA A 24 -32.43 1.11 -5.95
N GLY A 25 -32.14 0.59 -4.74
CA GLY A 25 -31.30 1.29 -3.76
C GLY A 25 -30.20 0.47 -3.09
N VAL A 26 -29.99 -0.80 -3.47
CA VAL A 26 -28.74 -1.47 -3.13
C VAL A 26 -27.73 -1.06 -4.18
N SER A 27 -27.12 0.11 -3.96
CA SER A 27 -25.82 0.37 -4.56
C SER A 27 -24.90 -0.72 -4.04
N LEU A 28 -24.60 -1.73 -4.87
CA LEU A 28 -23.37 -2.47 -4.68
C LEU A 28 -22.29 -1.39 -4.66
N ALA A 29 -21.64 -1.23 -3.50
CA ALA A 29 -20.53 -0.31 -3.37
C ALA A 29 -19.63 -0.56 -4.58
N ASP A 30 -19.55 0.43 -5.46
CA ASP A 30 -18.68 0.41 -6.62
C ASP A 30 -17.30 0.08 -6.04
N GLU A 31 -16.73 -1.07 -6.41
CA GLU A 31 -15.47 -1.53 -5.87
C GLU A 31 -14.44 -0.51 -6.33
N ALA A 32 -14.18 0.49 -5.47
CA ALA A 32 -13.26 1.57 -5.75
C ALA A 32 -11.99 0.95 -6.34
N PRO A 33 -11.41 1.49 -7.43
CA PRO A 33 -10.29 0.88 -8.13
C PRO A 33 -9.25 0.49 -7.10
N ARG A 34 -9.03 -0.83 -6.93
CA ARG A 34 -8.25 -1.43 -5.83
C ARG A 34 -7.06 -0.56 -5.48
N ARG A 35 -7.21 0.29 -4.45
CA ARG A 35 -6.17 1.21 -4.03
C ARG A 35 -5.10 0.37 -3.33
N GLY A 36 -4.09 -0.03 -4.08
CA GLY A 36 -2.88 -0.69 -3.59
C GLY A 36 -3.06 -2.20 -3.40
N ALA A 37 -2.26 -3.00 -4.11
CA ALA A 37 -2.01 -4.37 -3.67
C ALA A 37 -1.36 -4.31 -2.28
N LEU A 38 -1.79 -5.17 -1.35
CA LEU A 38 -1.14 -5.32 -0.04
C LEU A 38 -0.11 -6.45 -0.04
N LEU A 39 -0.24 -7.39 -0.97
CA LEU A 39 0.70 -8.49 -1.20
C LEU A 39 1.44 -8.26 -2.51
N TYR A 40 2.76 -8.13 -2.44
CA TYR A 40 3.66 -8.00 -3.57
C TYR A 40 4.48 -9.27 -3.71
N GLU A 41 4.56 -9.78 -4.94
CA GLU A 41 5.47 -10.85 -5.30
C GLU A 41 6.78 -10.25 -5.82
N VAL A 42 7.90 -10.72 -5.30
CA VAL A 42 9.26 -10.29 -5.68
C VAL A 42 9.98 -11.46 -6.30
N ARG A 43 10.37 -11.32 -7.57
CA ARG A 43 11.16 -12.32 -8.30
C ARG A 43 12.51 -11.75 -8.71
N ALA A 44 13.58 -12.47 -8.36
CA ALA A 44 14.87 -12.23 -8.96
C ALA A 44 14.84 -12.65 -10.45
N PRO A 45 15.55 -11.94 -11.34
CA PRO A 45 15.72 -12.39 -12.72
C PRO A 45 16.29 -13.82 -12.77
N GLY A 46 15.57 -14.74 -13.42
CA GLY A 46 15.95 -16.17 -13.49
C GLY A 46 15.73 -16.97 -12.20
N GLY A 47 15.18 -16.37 -11.15
CA GLY A 47 14.83 -17.06 -9.91
C GLY A 47 13.57 -17.90 -10.03
N GLN A 48 13.62 -19.13 -9.52
CA GLN A 48 12.47 -20.06 -9.59
C GLN A 48 11.45 -19.81 -8.47
N ASN A 49 11.92 -19.43 -7.28
CA ASN A 49 11.08 -19.22 -6.11
C ASN A 49 10.84 -17.72 -5.87
N PRO A 50 9.58 -17.25 -5.76
CA PRO A 50 9.29 -15.88 -5.37
C PRO A 50 9.56 -15.65 -3.88
N SER A 51 9.76 -14.38 -3.53
CA SER A 51 9.57 -13.88 -2.17
C SER A 51 8.32 -13.00 -2.14
N TYR A 52 7.72 -12.81 -0.96
CA TYR A 52 6.51 -12.01 -0.81
C TYR A 52 6.73 -10.87 0.19
N LEU A 53 6.18 -9.69 -0.12
CA LEU A 53 6.10 -8.55 0.78
C LEU A 53 4.64 -8.24 1.05
N PHE A 54 4.20 -8.39 2.29
CA PHE A 54 2.83 -8.12 2.71
C PHE A 54 2.80 -6.95 3.69
N GLY A 55 2.05 -5.90 3.38
CA GLY A 55 1.90 -4.73 4.25
C GLY A 55 0.98 -5.03 5.45
N THR A 56 1.44 -4.71 6.66
CA THR A 56 0.71 -4.94 7.91
C THR A 56 0.38 -3.65 8.63
N ILE A 57 -0.67 -3.70 9.47
CA ILE A 57 -1.04 -2.65 10.43
C ILE A 57 -1.43 -3.31 11.75
N HIS A 58 -1.26 -2.63 12.87
CA HIS A 58 -1.79 -3.09 14.16
C HIS A 58 -3.28 -2.77 14.25
N SER A 59 -4.11 -3.79 14.52
CA SER A 59 -5.55 -3.64 14.72
C SER A 59 -6.09 -4.75 15.60
N GLU A 60 -7.06 -4.42 16.45
CA GLU A 60 -7.82 -5.36 17.28
C GLU A 60 -9.14 -5.82 16.63
N ASP A 61 -9.45 -5.31 15.44
CA ASP A 61 -10.68 -5.64 14.73
C ASP A 61 -10.66 -7.12 14.28
N PRO A 62 -11.63 -7.96 14.67
CA PRO A 62 -11.60 -9.39 14.34
C PRO A 62 -11.62 -9.67 12.83
N ARG A 63 -12.05 -8.72 12.00
CA ARG A 63 -12.03 -8.85 10.53
C ARG A 63 -10.63 -9.02 9.97
N ILE A 64 -9.58 -8.60 10.67
CA ILE A 64 -8.18 -8.75 10.22
C ILE A 64 -7.72 -10.21 10.16
N LEU A 65 -8.46 -11.13 10.79
CA LEU A 65 -8.19 -12.57 10.73
C LEU A 65 -8.70 -13.21 9.42
N ASP A 66 -9.58 -12.54 8.68
CA ASP A 66 -10.12 -13.01 7.40
C ASP A 66 -9.18 -12.63 6.25
N LEU A 67 -8.03 -13.32 6.19
CA LEU A 67 -7.02 -13.06 5.17
C LEU A 67 -7.43 -13.67 3.81
N PRO A 68 -7.25 -12.93 2.69
CA PRO A 68 -7.53 -13.45 1.35
C PRO A 68 -6.72 -14.71 1.03
N GLY A 69 -7.33 -15.64 0.27
CA GLY A 69 -6.70 -16.91 -0.14
C GLY A 69 -5.27 -16.79 -0.72
N PRO A 70 -4.97 -15.80 -1.59
CA PRO A 70 -3.60 -15.60 -2.08
C PRO A 70 -2.57 -15.29 -0.99
N VAL A 71 -2.96 -14.55 0.06
CA VAL A 71 -2.09 -14.23 1.20
C VAL A 71 -1.82 -15.50 2.02
N LEU A 72 -2.86 -16.27 2.30
CA LEU A 72 -2.75 -17.56 3.01
C LEU A 72 -1.85 -18.54 2.25
N THR A 73 -1.98 -18.60 0.93
CA THR A 73 -1.14 -19.45 0.06
C THR A 73 0.32 -19.01 0.11
N ALA A 74 0.58 -17.70 -0.04
CA ALA A 74 1.93 -17.16 0.07
C ALA A 74 2.57 -17.45 1.44
N PHE A 75 1.82 -17.42 2.54
CA PHE A 75 2.32 -17.81 3.86
C PHE A 75 2.59 -19.31 3.96
N ALA A 76 1.69 -20.16 3.46
CA ALA A 76 1.87 -21.62 3.51
C ALA A 76 3.07 -22.09 2.68
N ASP A 77 3.33 -21.46 1.54
CA ASP A 77 4.40 -21.84 0.62
C ASP A 77 5.77 -21.23 0.99
N SER A 78 5.79 -20.23 1.89
CA SER A 78 7.02 -19.58 2.33
C SER A 78 7.70 -20.36 3.46
N PRO A 79 8.93 -20.87 3.28
CA PRO A 79 9.62 -21.65 4.31
C PRO A 79 10.08 -20.82 5.52
N ALA A 80 10.09 -19.49 5.37
CA ALA A 80 10.44 -18.56 6.42
C ALA A 80 9.53 -17.33 6.35
N PHE A 81 9.23 -16.76 7.52
CA PHE A 81 8.41 -15.57 7.68
C PHE A 81 9.12 -14.59 8.63
N ALA A 82 9.22 -13.34 8.22
CA ALA A 82 9.76 -12.25 9.02
C ALA A 82 8.72 -11.12 9.08
N LEU A 83 8.25 -10.79 10.29
CA LEU A 83 7.25 -9.76 10.52
C LEU A 83 7.91 -8.45 10.95
N GLU A 84 8.59 -8.48 12.11
CA GLU A 84 9.23 -7.32 12.72
C GLU A 84 10.67 -7.66 13.10
N VAL A 85 11.55 -6.65 12.99
CA VAL A 85 12.91 -6.71 13.51
C VAL A 85 12.90 -6.01 14.87
N VAL A 86 13.28 -6.72 15.92
CA VAL A 86 13.53 -6.10 17.22
C VAL A 86 14.78 -5.21 17.07
N PRO A 87 14.70 -3.89 17.28
CA PRO A 87 15.81 -2.98 17.04
C PRO A 87 16.79 -2.99 18.22
N ASP A 88 17.32 -4.17 18.54
CA ASP A 88 18.42 -4.28 19.50
C ASP A 88 19.75 -3.77 18.90
N THR A 89 20.77 -3.65 19.74
CA THR A 89 22.07 -3.10 19.34
C THR A 89 22.70 -3.91 18.19
N GLU A 90 22.57 -5.23 18.20
CA GLU A 90 23.13 -6.09 17.15
C GLU A 90 22.42 -5.88 15.82
N ALA A 91 21.07 -5.86 15.84
CA ALA A 91 20.25 -5.60 14.67
C ALA A 91 20.54 -4.23 14.06
N ILE A 92 20.73 -3.19 14.88
CA ILE A 92 21.08 -1.84 14.42
C ILE A 92 22.46 -1.85 13.74
N ILE A 93 23.48 -2.43 14.37
CA ILE A 93 24.84 -2.50 13.80
C ILE A 93 24.82 -3.27 12.48
N LYS A 94 24.17 -4.43 12.45
CA LYS A 94 24.05 -5.26 11.25
C LYS A 94 23.31 -4.52 10.14
N SER A 95 22.27 -3.77 10.46
CA SER A 95 21.54 -2.94 9.50
C SER A 95 22.44 -1.87 8.91
N MET A 96 23.20 -1.13 9.73
CA MET A 96 24.14 -0.10 9.26
C MET A 96 25.19 -0.67 8.29
N VAL A 97 25.74 -1.85 8.60
CA VAL A 97 26.70 -2.53 7.69
C VAL A 97 26.01 -3.00 6.42
N THR A 98 24.76 -3.46 6.50
CA THR A 98 24.02 -4.00 5.36
C THR A 98 23.53 -2.90 4.41
N MET A 99 23.39 -1.66 4.88
CA MET A 99 22.97 -0.50 4.08
C MET A 99 23.95 -0.16 2.96
N THR A 100 25.23 -0.54 3.09
CA THR A 100 26.27 -0.20 2.11
C THR A 100 26.65 -1.38 1.22
N TYR A 101 27.10 -1.08 0.01
CA TYR A 101 27.81 -2.02 -0.85
C TYR A 101 29.24 -2.21 -0.33
N THR A 102 29.69 -3.46 -0.31
CA THR A 102 31.05 -3.86 0.08
C THR A 102 31.83 -4.48 -1.09
N ASP A 103 31.19 -4.58 -2.25
CA ASP A 103 31.72 -5.17 -3.49
C ASP A 103 32.20 -4.12 -4.50
N GLY A 104 32.29 -2.86 -4.07
CA GLY A 104 32.75 -1.73 -4.89
C GLY A 104 31.67 -1.07 -5.73
N ARG A 105 30.45 -1.61 -5.78
CA ARG A 105 29.32 -0.94 -6.44
C ARG A 105 28.97 0.36 -5.73
N THR A 106 28.54 1.33 -6.50
CA THR A 106 28.06 2.62 -6.01
C THR A 106 26.57 2.81 -6.29
N LEU A 107 25.94 3.70 -5.52
CA LEU A 107 24.55 4.10 -5.72
C LEU A 107 24.30 4.61 -7.14
N ARG A 108 25.27 5.33 -7.72
CA ARG A 108 25.18 5.89 -9.08
C ARG A 108 25.14 4.81 -10.16
N GLU A 109 25.84 3.70 -9.96
CA GLU A 109 25.90 2.61 -10.95
C GLU A 109 24.64 1.76 -10.96
N VAL A 110 23.91 1.69 -9.83
CA VAL A 110 22.72 0.84 -9.69
C VAL A 110 21.41 1.57 -9.92
N LEU A 111 21.39 2.90 -9.82
CA LEU A 111 20.20 3.70 -10.12
C LEU A 111 20.11 4.01 -11.62
N PRO A 112 18.88 4.13 -12.15
CA PRO A 112 18.65 4.74 -13.46
C PRO A 112 19.31 6.13 -13.54
N ALA A 113 19.88 6.45 -14.71
CA ALA A 113 20.68 7.65 -14.90
C ALA A 113 19.90 8.96 -14.70
N ASP A 114 18.60 8.94 -14.99
CA ASP A 114 17.64 10.03 -14.78
C ASP A 114 17.22 10.18 -13.31
N MET A 115 17.26 9.10 -12.53
CA MET A 115 16.84 9.08 -11.12
C MET A 115 17.94 9.53 -10.15
N TYR A 116 19.21 9.25 -10.46
CA TYR A 116 20.32 9.57 -9.56
C TYR A 116 20.39 11.06 -9.17
N PRO A 117 20.24 12.04 -10.08
CA PRO A 117 20.29 13.47 -9.72
C PRO A 117 19.22 13.86 -8.69
N GLU A 118 18.00 13.35 -8.82
CA GLU A 118 16.90 13.63 -7.90
C GLU A 118 17.18 13.05 -6.51
N VAL A 119 17.62 11.79 -6.47
CA VAL A 119 18.00 11.11 -5.21
C VAL A 119 19.16 11.83 -4.53
N ALA A 120 20.19 12.21 -5.28
CA ALA A 120 21.35 12.93 -4.75
C ALA A 120 20.95 14.30 -4.19
N ALA A 121 20.03 15.01 -4.85
CA ALA A 121 19.51 16.29 -4.38
C ALA A 121 18.69 16.11 -3.08
N ALA A 122 17.84 15.09 -2.99
CA ALA A 122 17.07 14.80 -1.78
C ALA A 122 17.99 14.53 -0.57
N LEU A 123 19.01 13.70 -0.74
CA LEU A 123 19.98 13.39 0.31
C LEU A 123 20.85 14.60 0.71
N GLN A 124 21.22 15.45 -0.26
CA GLN A 124 21.90 16.72 0.03
C GLN A 124 21.00 17.69 0.79
N GLY A 125 19.69 17.70 0.51
CA GLY A 125 18.69 18.43 1.29
C GLY A 125 18.62 17.99 2.75
N LEU A 126 18.99 16.74 3.05
CA LEU A 126 19.17 16.21 4.41
C LEU A 126 20.57 16.50 5.01
N GLY A 127 21.41 17.30 4.33
CA GLY A 127 22.75 17.65 4.78
C GLY A 127 23.82 16.59 4.50
N MET A 128 23.51 15.56 3.69
CA MET A 128 24.46 14.50 3.36
C MET A 128 25.28 14.86 2.11
N PRO A 129 26.62 14.95 2.18
CA PRO A 129 27.44 15.16 0.99
C PRO A 129 27.50 13.88 0.14
N PRO A 130 27.77 13.97 -1.18
CA PRO A 130 27.82 12.81 -2.08
C PRO A 130 28.71 11.65 -1.63
N ALA A 131 29.82 11.95 -0.95
CA ALA A 131 30.71 10.93 -0.40
C ALA A 131 30.05 10.08 0.69
N ALA A 132 29.10 10.64 1.46
CA ALA A 132 28.46 9.96 2.58
C ALA A 132 27.47 8.87 2.15
N PHE A 133 26.87 9.01 0.96
CA PHE A 133 25.89 8.06 0.43
C PHE A 133 26.37 7.32 -0.83
N ARG A 134 27.64 7.49 -1.22
CA ARG A 134 28.21 6.91 -2.44
C ARG A 134 27.95 5.41 -2.55
N ASP A 135 28.13 4.69 -1.45
CA ASP A 135 28.07 3.23 -1.42
C ASP A 135 26.71 2.73 -0.88
N PHE A 136 25.71 3.60 -0.71
CA PHE A 136 24.42 3.17 -0.17
C PHE A 136 23.66 2.32 -1.18
N LYS A 137 22.97 1.30 -0.67
CA LYS A 137 22.00 0.53 -1.44
C LYS A 137 20.70 1.33 -1.62
N PRO A 138 19.95 1.13 -2.72
CA PRO A 138 18.72 1.87 -2.98
C PRO A 138 17.68 1.83 -1.83
N TRP A 139 17.53 0.69 -1.17
CA TRP A 139 16.60 0.57 -0.03
C TRP A 139 17.03 1.42 1.18
N ALA A 140 18.34 1.58 1.41
CA ALA A 140 18.86 2.38 2.52
C ALA A 140 18.57 3.86 2.29
N VAL A 141 18.74 4.31 1.04
CA VAL A 141 18.34 5.65 0.59
C VAL A 141 16.85 5.88 0.81
N LEU A 142 16.00 4.92 0.41
CA LEU A 142 14.56 5.01 0.58
C LEU A 142 14.20 5.24 2.06
N THR A 143 14.80 4.50 2.99
CA THR A 143 14.57 4.69 4.43
C THR A 143 14.89 6.11 4.89
N LEU A 144 15.94 6.75 4.34
CA LEU A 144 16.36 8.09 4.73
C LEU A 144 15.43 9.18 4.21
N ILE A 145 14.99 9.07 2.96
CA ILE A 145 14.15 10.09 2.30
C ILE A 145 12.65 9.90 2.55
N SER A 146 12.24 8.78 3.15
CA SER A 146 10.83 8.50 3.49
C SER A 146 10.37 9.22 4.76
N VAL A 147 11.28 9.89 5.48
CA VAL A 147 10.93 10.67 6.67
C VAL A 147 10.51 12.08 6.24
N PRO A 148 9.26 12.52 6.50
CA PRO A 148 8.84 13.87 6.15
C PRO A 148 9.64 14.91 6.95
N PRO A 149 9.80 16.14 6.42
CA PRO A 149 10.45 17.21 7.15
C PRO A 149 9.77 17.47 8.50
N ALA A 150 10.56 17.67 9.55
CA ALA A 150 10.04 18.09 10.85
C ALA A 150 9.47 19.51 10.72
N GLY A 151 8.15 19.64 10.56
CA GLY A 151 7.51 20.94 10.41
C GLY A 151 5.99 20.96 10.18
N SER A 152 5.33 19.81 10.07
CA SER A 152 3.88 19.70 9.88
C SER A 152 3.15 19.18 11.14
N GLY A 153 3.46 19.78 12.29
CA GLY A 153 2.67 19.62 13.52
C GLY A 153 1.56 20.65 13.59
#